data_AF-A0AAX2FM92-F1
#
_entry.id   AF-A0AAX2FM92-F1
#
_cell.length_a   1.000
_cell.length_b   1.000
_cell.length_c   1.000
_cell.angle_alpha   90.00
_cell.angle_beta   90.00
_cell.angle_gamma   90.00
#
_symmetry.space_group_name_H-M   'P 1'
#
loop_
_entity.id
_entity.type
_entity.pdbx_description
1 polymer ?
#
loop_
_entity_poly.entity_id
_entity_poly.type
_entity_poly.pdbx_seq_one_letter_code
_entity_poly.pdbx_strand_id
1 'polypeptide(L)'
;MRVSTFQNANWAKNQLMDLNVQQQYHRNQVTSGKKNLLMSEDPLAASKSFAIQHSLANMEQMQKDIADSKNVLTQTENTLQGVLKSLTRADQLTVQALNGTNSEKELQAIGVEIDQILKQVVYLANTKEQGRYIFGGDSAENPPFTEDGTYQGGKNDVNWKLNDGYEFKAFRNGEALLSPVIKTLKQMSEAMQNGDQKALKPLLEGNKQNLDGIINRTTEVGSTMNTMETFKTILSEQNVALQENRKEIEDVDLAVAISDLAYINATYEATLKAVSTMSKTSILDYM
;
A
#
# COMPACT_ATOMS: atom_id res chain seq x y z
N MET A 1 -6.79 -47.63 59.89
CA MET A 1 -6.22 -46.28 59.78
C MET A 1 -5.17 -46.12 58.67
N ARG A 2 -4.23 -47.06 58.45
CA ARG A 2 -3.21 -46.96 57.36
C ARG A 2 -3.74 -46.76 55.94
N VAL A 3 -4.86 -47.40 55.57
CA VAL A 3 -5.47 -47.24 54.23
C VAL A 3 -6.02 -45.82 54.03
N SER A 4 -6.61 -45.21 55.06
CA SER A 4 -7.11 -43.82 55.01
C SER A 4 -5.97 -42.80 54.98
N THR A 5 -4.89 -43.01 55.72
CA THR A 5 -3.69 -42.14 55.67
C THR A 5 -3.01 -42.17 54.29
N PHE A 6 -2.87 -43.37 53.71
CA PHE A 6 -2.30 -43.54 52.36
C PHE A 6 -3.21 -42.98 51.27
N GLN A 7 -4.54 -43.17 51.39
CA GLN A 7 -5.53 -42.56 50.49
C GLN A 7 -5.51 -41.02 50.59
N ASN A 8 -5.38 -40.46 51.80
CA ASN A 8 -5.30 -39.02 52.02
C ASN A 8 -3.99 -38.41 51.47
N ALA A 9 -2.86 -39.10 51.61
CA ALA A 9 -1.58 -38.65 51.06
C ALA A 9 -1.58 -38.67 49.52
N ASN A 10 -2.15 -39.72 48.90
CA ASN A 10 -2.28 -39.80 47.44
C ASN A 10 -3.29 -38.78 46.89
N TRP A 11 -4.42 -38.59 47.58
CA TRP A 11 -5.38 -37.53 47.24
C TRP A 11 -4.71 -36.16 47.25
N ALA A 12 -3.96 -35.83 48.29
CA ALA A 12 -3.33 -34.54 48.41
C ALA A 12 -2.17 -34.32 47.42
N LYS A 13 -1.41 -35.38 47.08
CA LYS A 13 -0.43 -35.36 46.00
C LYS A 13 -1.09 -35.06 44.65
N ASN A 14 -2.20 -35.72 44.33
CA ASN A 14 -2.95 -35.49 43.09
C ASN A 14 -3.53 -34.06 43.07
N GLN A 15 -4.01 -33.55 44.20
CA GLN A 15 -4.49 -32.18 44.33
C GLN A 15 -3.38 -31.15 44.10
N LEU A 16 -2.18 -31.37 44.65
CA LEU A 16 -1.04 -30.50 44.41
C LEU A 16 -0.57 -30.55 42.95
N MET A 17 -0.64 -31.72 42.32
CA MET A 17 -0.31 -31.86 40.91
C MET A 17 -1.31 -31.11 40.02
N ASP A 18 -2.60 -31.20 40.31
CA ASP A 18 -3.67 -30.45 39.62
C ASP A 18 -3.51 -28.94 39.79
N LEU A 19 -3.32 -28.46 41.03
CA LEU A 19 -3.10 -27.05 41.32
C LEU A 19 -1.83 -26.51 40.65
N ASN A 20 -0.77 -27.32 40.53
CA ASN A 20 0.43 -26.93 39.79
C ASN A 20 0.14 -26.75 38.28
N VAL A 21 -0.68 -27.63 37.67
CA VAL A 21 -1.11 -27.47 36.27
C VAL A 21 -1.96 -26.20 36.10
N GLN A 22 -2.93 -25.98 36.98
CA GLN A 22 -3.78 -24.77 36.97
C GLN A 22 -2.95 -23.49 37.16
N GLN A 23 -1.99 -23.51 38.09
CA GLN A 23 -1.09 -22.39 38.30
C GLN A 23 -0.30 -22.04 37.04
N GLN A 24 0.27 -23.04 36.36
CA GLN A 24 1.00 -22.82 35.11
C GLN A 24 0.08 -22.30 33.99
N TYR A 25 -1.13 -22.83 33.90
CA TYR A 25 -2.13 -22.38 32.95
C TYR A 25 -2.49 -20.89 33.13
N HIS A 26 -2.91 -20.50 34.33
CA HIS A 26 -3.26 -19.09 34.61
C HIS A 26 -2.05 -18.16 34.54
N ARG A 27 -0.85 -18.62 34.93
CA ARG A 27 0.39 -17.88 34.71
C ARG A 27 0.59 -17.59 33.23
N ASN A 28 0.43 -18.60 32.38
CA ASN A 28 0.58 -18.45 30.94
C ASN A 28 -0.48 -17.53 30.33
N GLN A 29 -1.74 -17.59 30.79
CA GLN A 29 -2.79 -16.63 30.38
C GLN A 29 -2.40 -15.19 30.73
N VAL A 30 -1.94 -14.93 31.97
CA VAL A 30 -1.49 -13.60 32.39
C VAL A 30 -0.29 -13.11 31.58
N THR A 31 0.69 -13.98 31.30
CA THR A 31 1.89 -13.57 30.54
C THR A 31 1.64 -13.41 29.05
N SER A 32 0.72 -14.19 28.46
CA SER A 32 0.41 -14.15 27.02
C SER A 32 -0.71 -13.19 26.68
N GLY A 33 -1.55 -12.82 27.66
CA GLY A 33 -2.79 -12.07 27.43
C GLY A 33 -3.88 -12.87 26.72
N LYS A 34 -3.70 -14.17 26.48
CA LYS A 34 -4.66 -14.98 25.72
C LYS A 34 -5.63 -15.72 26.63
N LYS A 35 -6.90 -15.71 26.23
CA LYS A 35 -8.01 -16.43 26.88
C LYS A 35 -7.83 -17.94 26.76
N ASN A 36 -7.58 -18.42 25.55
CA ASN A 36 -7.32 -19.83 25.25
C ASN A 36 -5.88 -19.99 24.80
N LEU A 37 -5.14 -20.90 25.44
CA LEU A 37 -3.74 -21.19 25.12
C LEU A 37 -3.61 -22.28 24.06
N LEU A 38 -4.59 -23.17 23.98
CA LEU A 38 -4.64 -24.27 23.03
C LEU A 38 -5.87 -24.15 22.13
N MET A 39 -5.71 -24.49 20.85
CA MET A 39 -6.83 -24.52 19.88
C MET A 39 -7.91 -25.53 20.27
N SER A 40 -7.56 -26.58 21.03
CA SER A 40 -8.50 -27.59 21.50
C SER A 40 -9.41 -27.10 22.64
N GLU A 41 -9.08 -26.00 23.32
CA GLU A 41 -9.88 -25.45 24.42
C GLU A 41 -11.15 -24.79 23.91
N ASP A 42 -11.07 -24.11 22.76
CA ASP A 42 -12.22 -23.58 22.03
C ASP A 42 -11.96 -23.65 20.52
N PRO A 43 -12.28 -24.78 19.87
CA PRO A 43 -12.08 -24.96 18.44
C PRO A 43 -12.86 -23.95 17.59
N LEU A 44 -13.99 -23.44 18.09
CA LEU A 44 -14.81 -22.45 17.39
C LEU A 44 -14.14 -21.08 17.41
N ALA A 45 -13.67 -20.63 18.57
CA ALA A 45 -12.89 -19.39 18.68
C ALA A 45 -11.61 -19.46 17.85
N ALA A 46 -10.89 -20.59 17.89
CA ALA A 46 -9.70 -20.80 17.07
C ALA A 46 -9.99 -20.69 15.57
N SER A 47 -11.07 -21.32 15.08
CA SER A 47 -11.48 -21.22 13.68
C SER A 47 -11.85 -19.80 13.27
N LYS A 48 -12.55 -19.04 14.13
CA LYS A 48 -12.89 -17.63 13.86
C LYS A 48 -11.65 -16.75 13.83
N SER A 49 -10.74 -16.90 14.79
CA SER A 49 -9.49 -16.15 14.82
C SER A 49 -8.66 -16.42 13.56
N PHE A 50 -8.55 -17.68 13.13
CA PHE A 50 -7.83 -18.04 11.91
C PHE A 50 -8.42 -17.35 10.68
N ALA A 51 -9.75 -17.34 10.53
CA ALA A 51 -10.42 -16.65 9.44
C ALA A 51 -10.15 -15.12 9.48
N ILE A 52 -10.17 -14.52 10.66
CA ILE A 52 -9.85 -13.09 10.84
C ILE A 52 -8.39 -12.80 10.48
N GLN A 53 -7.45 -13.63 10.92
CA GLN A 53 -6.02 -13.48 10.58
C GLN A 53 -5.79 -13.58 9.08
N HIS A 54 -6.47 -14.51 8.39
CA HIS A 54 -6.42 -14.61 6.94
C HIS A 54 -6.93 -13.33 6.27
N SER A 55 -8.08 -12.80 6.72
CA SER A 55 -8.63 -11.54 6.21
C SER A 55 -7.70 -10.35 6.46
N LEU A 56 -7.07 -10.27 7.63
CA LEU A 56 -6.08 -9.23 7.96
C LEU A 56 -4.87 -9.29 7.04
N ALA A 57 -4.32 -10.49 6.80
CA ALA A 57 -3.20 -10.67 5.89
C ALA A 57 -3.54 -10.26 4.44
N ASN A 58 -4.74 -10.59 3.98
CA ASN A 58 -5.22 -10.16 2.66
C ASN A 58 -5.35 -8.63 2.59
N MET A 59 -5.90 -7.99 3.63
CA MET A 59 -6.01 -6.52 3.68
C MET A 59 -4.64 -5.83 3.70
N GLU A 60 -3.66 -6.37 4.43
CA GLU A 60 -2.29 -5.86 4.42
C GLU A 60 -1.65 -5.95 3.04
N GLN A 61 -1.88 -7.04 2.30
CA GLN A 61 -1.40 -7.16 0.93
C GLN A 61 -2.07 -6.12 0.02
N MET A 62 -3.39 -5.95 0.10
CA MET A 62 -4.11 -4.94 -0.68
C MET A 62 -3.62 -3.51 -0.37
N GLN A 63 -3.29 -3.21 0.90
CA GLN A 63 -2.71 -1.91 1.27
C GLN A 63 -1.34 -1.68 0.62
N LYS A 64 -0.50 -2.72 0.49
CA LYS A 64 0.78 -2.64 -0.22
C LYS A 64 0.56 -2.44 -1.72
N ASP A 65 -0.36 -3.20 -2.31
CA ASP A 65 -0.68 -3.09 -3.74
C ASP A 65 -1.21 -1.68 -4.08
N ILE A 66 -2.03 -1.08 -3.21
CA ILE A 66 -2.46 0.32 -3.33
C ILE A 66 -1.26 1.29 -3.23
N ALA A 67 -0.34 1.07 -2.30
CA ALA A 67 0.83 1.92 -2.15
C ALA A 67 1.72 1.90 -3.40
N ASP A 68 1.99 0.72 -3.96
CA ASP A 68 2.75 0.55 -5.19
C ASP A 68 2.03 1.18 -6.38
N SER A 69 0.72 1.00 -6.47
CA SER A 69 -0.13 1.63 -7.47
C SER A 69 -0.07 3.15 -7.42
N LYS A 70 -0.13 3.73 -6.21
CA LYS A 70 -0.01 5.18 -6.02
C LYS A 70 1.34 5.71 -6.48
N ASN A 71 2.43 4.98 -6.26
CA ASN A 71 3.76 5.40 -6.72
C ASN A 71 3.79 5.59 -8.25
N VAL A 72 3.23 4.64 -8.99
CA VAL A 72 3.11 4.72 -10.46
C VAL A 72 2.25 5.90 -10.91
N LEU A 73 1.09 6.10 -10.27
CA LEU A 73 0.19 7.19 -10.63
C LEU A 73 0.77 8.57 -10.27
N THR A 74 1.43 8.70 -9.12
CA THR A 74 2.11 9.95 -8.73
C THR A 74 3.25 10.28 -9.68
N GLN A 75 4.07 9.30 -10.09
CA GLN A 75 5.11 9.54 -11.09
C GLN A 75 4.51 9.95 -12.44
N THR A 76 3.39 9.34 -12.83
CA THR A 76 2.64 9.70 -14.04
C THR A 76 2.12 11.14 -13.97
N GLU A 77 1.46 11.52 -12.88
CA GLU A 77 0.94 12.87 -12.66
C GLU A 77 2.07 13.92 -12.70
N ASN A 78 3.15 13.70 -11.97
CA ASN A 78 4.31 14.60 -11.95
C ASN A 78 4.91 14.79 -13.34
N THR A 79 4.99 13.71 -14.12
CA THR A 79 5.52 13.75 -15.48
C THR A 79 4.59 14.55 -16.41
N LEU A 80 3.28 14.33 -16.33
CA LEU A 80 2.29 15.09 -17.09
C LEU A 80 2.27 16.58 -16.71
N GLN A 81 2.43 16.91 -15.43
CA GLN A 81 2.59 18.30 -14.99
C GLN A 81 3.87 18.95 -15.54
N GLY A 82 4.96 18.18 -15.65
CA GLY A 82 6.18 18.61 -16.33
C GLY A 82 5.94 18.95 -17.80
N VAL A 83 5.25 18.05 -18.52
CA VAL A 83 4.86 18.28 -19.93
C VAL A 83 3.95 19.50 -20.06
N LEU A 84 2.96 19.67 -19.17
CA LEU A 84 2.05 20.81 -19.17
C LEU A 84 2.82 22.15 -19.06
N LYS A 85 3.80 22.22 -18.15
CA LYS A 85 4.66 23.40 -17.99
C LYS A 85 5.48 23.68 -19.25
N SER A 86 6.07 22.64 -19.85
CA SER A 86 6.82 22.72 -21.11
C SER A 86 5.95 23.26 -22.25
N LEU A 87 4.72 22.76 -22.40
CA LEU A 87 3.81 23.21 -23.45
C LEU A 87 3.31 24.64 -23.23
N THR A 88 3.06 25.03 -21.98
CA THR A 88 2.69 26.42 -21.66
C THR A 88 3.84 27.39 -21.98
N ARG A 89 5.10 26.98 -21.75
CA ARG A 89 6.25 27.78 -22.16
C ARG A 89 6.35 27.88 -23.69
N ALA A 90 6.11 26.78 -24.41
CA ALA A 90 6.09 26.79 -25.87
C ALA A 90 5.00 27.72 -26.43
N ASP A 91 3.82 27.78 -25.82
CA ASP A 91 2.76 28.73 -26.17
C ASP A 91 3.22 30.18 -25.99
N GLN A 92 3.84 30.52 -24.86
CA GLN A 92 4.35 31.86 -24.60
C GLN A 92 5.37 32.30 -25.65
N LEU A 93 6.31 31.42 -25.98
CA LEU A 93 7.34 31.64 -26.99
C LEU A 93 6.74 31.77 -28.40
N THR A 94 5.73 30.96 -28.71
CA THR A 94 5.05 31.03 -30.01
C THR A 94 4.22 32.30 -30.16
N VAL A 95 3.55 32.75 -29.09
CA VAL A 95 2.88 34.06 -29.07
C VAL A 95 3.89 35.19 -29.22
N GLN A 96 5.05 35.09 -28.57
CA GLN A 96 6.14 36.05 -28.75
C GLN A 96 6.61 36.07 -30.21
N ALA A 97 6.83 34.91 -30.84
CA ALA A 97 7.25 34.77 -32.23
C ALA A 97 6.23 35.33 -33.23
N LEU A 98 4.93 35.22 -32.92
CA LEU A 98 3.84 35.77 -33.72
C LEU A 98 3.72 37.30 -33.66
N ASN A 99 4.44 37.98 -32.76
CA ASN A 99 4.51 39.44 -32.79
C ASN A 99 5.28 39.88 -34.05
N GLY A 100 4.62 40.66 -34.92
CA GLY A 100 5.11 41.03 -36.26
C GLY A 100 6.35 41.93 -36.32
N THR A 101 7.04 42.15 -35.19
CA THR A 101 8.25 42.98 -35.09
C THR A 101 9.54 42.15 -34.95
N ASN A 102 9.46 40.83 -34.85
CA ASN A 102 10.65 39.98 -34.70
C ASN A 102 11.46 39.91 -36.00
N SER A 103 12.77 40.06 -35.87
CA SER A 103 13.74 39.75 -36.92
C SER A 103 13.90 38.24 -37.09
N GLU A 104 14.45 37.82 -38.25
CA GLU A 104 14.73 36.42 -38.55
C GLU A 104 15.66 35.75 -37.51
N LYS A 105 16.68 36.48 -37.03
CA LYS A 105 17.58 35.99 -35.99
C LYS A 105 16.88 35.77 -34.65
N GLU A 106 15.92 36.64 -34.30
CA GLU A 106 15.13 36.49 -33.08
C GLU A 106 14.20 35.28 -33.18
N LEU A 107 13.54 35.07 -34.33
CA LEU A 107 12.72 33.87 -34.56
C LEU A 107 13.55 32.59 -34.45
N GLN A 108 14.74 32.56 -35.06
CA GLN A 108 15.66 31.42 -34.94
C GLN A 108 16.05 31.14 -33.49
N ALA A 109 16.34 32.18 -32.70
CA ALA A 109 16.67 32.03 -31.29
C ALA A 109 15.49 31.44 -30.47
N ILE A 110 14.27 31.89 -30.73
CA ILE A 110 13.06 31.31 -30.11
C ILE A 110 12.89 29.83 -30.53
N GLY A 111 13.12 29.52 -31.81
CA GLY A 111 13.08 28.15 -32.33
C GLY A 111 14.06 27.21 -31.61
N VAL A 112 15.27 27.69 -31.27
CA VAL A 112 16.23 26.94 -30.46
C VAL A 112 15.71 26.68 -29.04
N GLU A 113 14.99 27.63 -28.44
CA GLU A 113 14.37 27.43 -27.12
C GLU A 113 13.23 26.39 -27.19
N ILE A 114 12.41 26.42 -28.24
CA ILE A 114 11.39 25.39 -28.49
C ILE A 114 12.02 24.00 -28.67
N ASP A 115 13.17 23.90 -29.36
CA ASP A 115 13.91 22.64 -29.51
C ASP A 115 14.37 22.07 -28.15
N GLN A 116 14.78 22.92 -27.21
CA GLN A 116 15.11 22.47 -25.85
C GLN A 116 13.87 21.97 -25.10
N ILE A 117 12.72 22.64 -25.28
CA ILE A 117 11.45 22.20 -24.71
C ILE A 117 11.04 20.84 -25.29
N LEU A 118 11.18 20.65 -26.61
CA LEU A 118 10.96 19.36 -27.28
C LEU A 118 11.80 18.26 -26.64
N LYS A 119 13.11 18.47 -26.47
CA LYS A 119 14.02 17.50 -25.83
C LYS A 119 13.61 17.17 -24.40
N GLN A 120 13.19 18.17 -23.63
CA GLN A 120 12.67 17.97 -22.28
C GLN A 120 11.39 17.12 -22.29
N VAL A 121 10.46 17.39 -23.21
CA VAL A 121 9.22 16.62 -23.33
C VAL A 121 9.50 15.18 -23.77
N VAL A 122 10.42 14.95 -24.69
CA VAL A 122 10.84 13.60 -25.11
C VAL A 122 11.48 12.84 -23.94
N TYR A 123 12.30 13.51 -23.13
CA TYR A 123 12.85 12.92 -21.90
C TYR A 123 11.73 12.51 -20.93
N LEU A 124 10.77 13.40 -20.68
CA LEU A 124 9.62 13.12 -19.82
C LEU A 124 8.74 11.99 -20.38
N ALA A 125 8.50 11.96 -21.70
CA ALA A 125 7.73 10.93 -22.38
C ALA A 125 8.36 9.53 -22.26
N ASN A 126 9.67 9.47 -22.00
CA ASN A 126 10.44 8.24 -21.77
C ASN A 126 10.75 8.02 -20.28
N THR A 127 9.98 8.60 -19.37
CA THR A 127 10.13 8.37 -17.92
C THR A 127 9.84 6.91 -17.56
N LYS A 128 10.65 6.35 -16.66
CA LYS A 128 10.45 5.02 -16.10
C LYS A 128 9.95 5.10 -14.67
N GLU A 129 9.14 4.13 -14.30
CA GLU A 129 8.79 3.80 -12.92
C GLU A 129 8.90 2.29 -12.73
N GLN A 130 9.57 1.86 -11.66
CA GLN A 130 9.83 0.44 -11.38
C GLN A 130 10.41 -0.34 -12.58
N GLY A 131 11.30 0.31 -13.34
CA GLY A 131 11.96 -0.28 -14.51
C GLY A 131 11.13 -0.29 -15.81
N ARG A 132 9.87 0.13 -15.78
CA ARG A 132 8.96 0.17 -16.93
C ARG A 132 8.66 1.60 -17.36
N TYR A 133 8.48 1.83 -18.66
CA TYR A 133 8.10 3.14 -19.18
C TYR A 133 6.62 3.43 -18.89
N ILE A 134 6.33 4.55 -18.21
CA ILE A 134 4.96 4.91 -17.78
C ILE A 134 3.98 5.11 -18.95
N PHE A 135 4.51 5.54 -20.11
CA PHE A 135 3.75 5.75 -21.35
C PHE A 135 4.01 4.66 -22.41
N GLY A 136 4.70 3.58 -22.04
CA GLY A 136 5.10 2.50 -22.93
C GLY A 136 4.07 1.40 -23.15
N GLY A 137 2.90 1.48 -22.52
CA GLY A 137 1.90 0.41 -22.58
C GLY A 137 2.46 -0.95 -22.11
N ASP A 138 2.13 -2.01 -22.84
CA ASP A 138 2.58 -3.38 -22.57
C ASP A 138 4.03 -3.68 -23.02
N SER A 139 4.72 -2.73 -23.68
CA SER A 139 6.15 -2.86 -24.04
C SER A 139 7.05 -2.20 -22.99
N ALA A 140 8.06 -2.93 -22.52
CA ALA A 140 8.96 -2.47 -21.45
C ALA A 140 10.44 -2.32 -21.86
N GLU A 141 10.82 -2.81 -23.04
CA GLU A 141 12.24 -2.98 -23.40
C GLU A 141 12.87 -1.72 -24.01
N ASN A 142 12.13 -1.00 -24.86
CA ASN A 142 12.64 0.15 -25.61
C ASN A 142 11.98 1.46 -25.17
N PRO A 143 12.68 2.61 -25.27
CA PRO A 143 12.07 3.93 -25.08
C PRO A 143 10.83 4.09 -25.99
N PRO A 144 9.66 4.44 -25.44
CA PRO A 144 8.43 4.51 -26.22
C PRO A 144 8.37 5.69 -27.20
N PHE A 145 9.17 6.74 -27.02
CA PHE A 145 9.12 7.93 -27.89
C PHE A 145 10.51 8.30 -28.41
N THR A 146 10.58 8.54 -29.71
CA THR A 146 11.73 9.18 -30.36
C THR A 146 11.55 10.69 -30.49
N GLU A 147 12.63 11.39 -30.86
CA GLU A 147 12.64 12.85 -31.00
C GLU A 147 11.72 13.37 -32.13
N ASP A 148 11.39 12.55 -33.13
CA ASP A 148 10.43 12.87 -34.19
C ASP A 148 8.96 12.58 -33.80
N GLY A 149 8.71 12.09 -32.58
CA GLY A 149 7.37 11.78 -32.09
C GLY A 149 6.81 10.48 -32.66
N THR A 150 7.68 9.56 -33.07
CA THR A 150 7.29 8.19 -33.42
C THR A 150 7.15 7.37 -32.14
N TYR A 151 6.01 6.70 -32.00
CA TYR A 151 5.75 5.80 -30.89
C TYR A 151 6.28 4.39 -31.16
N GLN A 152 7.03 3.85 -30.22
CA GLN A 152 7.67 2.52 -30.29
C GLN A 152 7.27 1.62 -29.09
N GLY A 153 6.29 2.05 -28.31
CA GLY A 153 5.77 1.28 -27.19
C GLY A 153 4.73 0.24 -27.59
N GLY A 154 4.13 -0.36 -26.57
CA GLY A 154 3.13 -1.40 -26.67
C GLY A 154 1.76 -0.86 -27.06
N LYS A 155 0.96 -1.67 -27.74
CA LYS A 155 -0.37 -1.26 -28.23
C LYS A 155 -1.43 -1.27 -27.14
N ASN A 156 -1.21 -2.03 -26.07
CA ASN A 156 -2.19 -2.21 -25.01
C ASN A 156 -1.77 -1.48 -23.74
N ASP A 157 -2.78 -1.07 -22.96
CA ASP A 157 -2.55 -0.62 -21.59
C ASP A 157 -2.27 -1.84 -20.68
N VAL A 158 -1.52 -1.61 -19.61
CA VAL A 158 -1.27 -2.58 -18.55
C VAL A 158 -2.18 -2.24 -17.38
N ASN A 159 -3.10 -3.16 -17.09
CA ASN A 159 -4.04 -3.01 -15.98
C ASN A 159 -3.52 -3.70 -14.74
N TRP A 160 -3.62 -3.02 -13.60
CA TRP A 160 -3.40 -3.59 -12.28
C TRP A 160 -4.74 -3.73 -11.56
N LYS A 161 -4.90 -4.85 -10.86
CA LYS A 161 -6.09 -5.15 -10.06
C LYS A 161 -5.80 -4.75 -8.62
N LEU A 162 -6.68 -3.95 -8.03
CA LEU A 162 -6.60 -3.63 -6.59
C LEU A 162 -7.40 -4.63 -5.76
N ASN A 163 -8.52 -5.13 -6.31
CA ASN A 163 -9.35 -6.18 -5.73
C ASN A 163 -10.22 -6.82 -6.82
N ASP A 164 -11.10 -7.75 -6.42
CA ASP A 164 -11.99 -8.48 -7.33
C ASP A 164 -13.00 -7.60 -8.10
N GLY A 165 -13.12 -6.31 -7.78
CA GLY A 165 -14.08 -5.39 -8.40
C GLY A 165 -13.48 -4.11 -9.00
N TYR A 166 -12.18 -3.85 -8.83
CA TYR A 166 -11.54 -2.61 -9.28
C TYR A 166 -10.20 -2.87 -9.94
N GLU A 167 -10.12 -2.46 -11.21
CA GLU A 167 -8.89 -2.44 -12.00
C GLU A 167 -8.63 -1.02 -12.50
N PHE A 168 -7.37 -0.67 -12.65
CA PHE A 168 -6.97 0.60 -13.24
C PHE A 168 -5.77 0.40 -14.17
N LYS A 169 -5.61 1.33 -15.10
CA LYS A 169 -4.52 1.34 -16.07
C LYS A 169 -3.26 1.94 -15.45
N ALA A 170 -2.32 1.09 -15.03
CA ALA A 170 -1.07 1.48 -14.39
C ALA A 170 -0.04 2.02 -15.39
N PHE A 171 0.18 1.31 -16.50
CA PHE A 171 1.02 1.77 -17.61
C PHE A 171 0.16 1.90 -18.84
N ARG A 172 0.18 3.07 -19.48
CA ARG A 172 -0.72 3.36 -20.59
C ARG A 172 0.03 3.52 -21.88
N ASN A 173 -0.59 3.14 -22.99
CA ASN A 173 -0.15 3.59 -24.29
C ASN A 173 -0.27 5.12 -24.34
N GLY A 174 0.87 5.80 -24.54
CA GLY A 174 0.95 7.26 -24.62
C GLY A 174 0.81 7.81 -26.04
N GLU A 175 0.69 6.96 -27.07
CA GLU A 175 0.83 7.35 -28.48
C GLU A 175 -0.11 8.49 -28.85
N ALA A 176 -1.41 8.32 -28.57
CA ALA A 176 -2.44 9.30 -28.90
C ALA A 176 -2.32 10.61 -28.12
N LEU A 177 -1.60 10.60 -26.99
CA LEU A 177 -1.43 11.76 -26.11
C LEU A 177 -0.15 12.54 -26.45
N LEU A 178 0.98 11.85 -26.55
CA LEU A 178 2.31 12.48 -26.58
C LEU A 178 2.91 12.56 -27.99
N SER A 179 2.50 11.70 -28.94
CA SER A 179 3.00 11.83 -30.32
C SER A 179 2.59 13.16 -30.97
N PRO A 180 1.32 13.62 -30.84
CA PRO A 180 0.93 14.93 -31.34
C PRO A 180 1.70 16.06 -30.67
N VAL A 181 1.91 15.99 -29.35
CA VAL A 181 2.70 16.95 -28.57
C VAL A 181 4.10 17.11 -29.16
N ILE A 182 4.83 16.01 -29.30
CA ILE A 182 6.22 16.00 -29.78
C ILE A 182 6.28 16.52 -31.22
N LYS A 183 5.36 16.09 -32.09
CA LYS A 183 5.27 16.55 -33.47
C LYS A 183 5.00 18.06 -33.57
N THR A 184 4.06 18.58 -32.78
CA THR A 184 3.74 20.01 -32.76
C THR A 184 4.93 20.85 -32.30
N LEU A 185 5.62 20.46 -31.23
CA LEU A 185 6.82 21.17 -30.76
C LEU A 185 7.95 21.16 -31.79
N LYS A 186 8.17 20.01 -32.45
CA LYS A 186 9.15 19.90 -33.54
C LYS A 186 8.79 20.84 -34.70
N GLN A 187 7.55 20.82 -35.16
CA GLN A 187 7.08 21.69 -36.23
C GLN A 187 7.15 23.18 -35.85
N MET A 188 6.91 23.54 -34.59
CA MET A 188 7.09 24.90 -34.09
C MET A 188 8.56 25.33 -34.18
N SER A 189 9.47 24.49 -33.68
CA SER A 189 10.91 24.75 -33.76
C SER A 189 11.37 24.94 -35.21
N GLU A 190 11.00 24.03 -36.10
CA GLU A 190 11.35 24.09 -37.52
C GLU A 190 10.76 25.34 -38.21
N ALA A 191 9.48 25.66 -37.95
CA ALA A 191 8.84 26.84 -38.53
C ALA A 191 9.53 28.14 -38.08
N MET A 192 9.90 28.25 -36.81
CA MET A 192 10.60 29.42 -36.29
C MET A 192 12.02 29.55 -36.84
N GLN A 193 12.77 28.44 -36.95
CA GLN A 193 14.12 28.44 -37.51
C GLN A 193 14.14 28.76 -39.00
N ASN A 194 13.12 28.34 -39.74
CA ASN A 194 12.96 28.61 -41.18
C ASN A 194 12.24 29.93 -41.48
N GLY A 195 11.81 30.69 -40.45
CA GLY A 195 11.07 31.94 -40.63
C GLY A 195 9.65 31.80 -41.19
N ASP A 196 9.05 30.60 -41.13
CA ASP A 196 7.68 30.35 -41.59
C ASP A 196 6.64 30.80 -40.57
N GLN A 197 6.40 32.11 -40.50
CA GLN A 197 5.41 32.69 -39.60
C GLN A 197 3.97 32.22 -39.87
N LYS A 198 3.64 31.79 -41.09
CA LYS A 198 2.28 31.37 -41.43
C LYS A 198 1.93 30.03 -40.76
N ALA A 199 2.93 29.16 -40.57
CA ALA A 199 2.77 27.89 -39.86
C ALA A 199 2.58 28.05 -38.35
N LEU A 200 3.04 29.14 -37.73
CA LEU A 200 3.03 29.29 -36.26
C LEU A 200 1.62 29.37 -35.66
N LYS A 201 0.68 30.06 -36.31
CA LYS A 201 -0.69 30.22 -35.80
C LYS A 201 -1.47 28.89 -35.71
N PRO A 202 -1.52 28.03 -36.75
CA PRO A 202 -2.16 26.73 -36.62
C PRO A 202 -1.44 25.80 -35.64
N LEU A 203 -0.10 25.89 -35.54
CA LEU A 203 0.67 25.11 -34.56
C LEU A 203 0.34 25.52 -33.11
N LEU A 204 0.21 26.83 -32.84
CA LEU A 204 -0.22 27.34 -31.54
C LEU A 204 -1.59 26.76 -31.14
N GLU A 205 -2.54 26.70 -32.08
CA GLU A 205 -3.85 26.11 -31.82
C GLU A 205 -3.76 24.60 -31.57
N GLY A 206 -2.92 23.89 -32.33
CA GLY A 206 -2.62 22.48 -32.08
C GLY A 206 -2.00 22.24 -30.70
N ASN A 207 -1.13 23.14 -30.23
CA ASN A 207 -0.52 23.01 -28.91
C ASN A 207 -1.53 23.24 -27.77
N LYS A 208 -2.52 24.10 -27.96
CA LYS A 208 -3.64 24.24 -27.00
C LYS A 208 -4.49 22.97 -26.91
N GLN A 209 -4.78 22.33 -28.04
CA GLN A 209 -5.47 21.04 -28.03
C GLN A 209 -4.64 19.96 -27.32
N ASN A 210 -3.31 19.97 -27.52
CA ASN A 210 -2.39 19.10 -26.79
C ASN A 210 -2.41 19.37 -25.28
N LEU A 211 -2.41 20.64 -24.85
CA LEU A 211 -2.55 21.04 -23.45
C LEU A 211 -3.85 20.47 -22.84
N ASP A 212 -4.98 20.60 -23.54
CA ASP A 212 -6.27 20.05 -23.09
C ASP A 212 -6.19 18.52 -22.93
N GLY A 213 -5.55 17.81 -23.86
CA GLY A 213 -5.31 16.38 -23.76
C GLY A 213 -4.52 15.99 -22.50
N ILE A 214 -3.44 16.72 -22.20
CA ILE A 214 -2.61 16.51 -21.00
C ILE A 214 -3.39 16.80 -19.72
N ILE A 215 -4.19 17.88 -19.69
CA ILE A 215 -5.04 18.24 -18.54
C ILE A 215 -6.09 17.15 -18.29
N ASN A 216 -6.75 16.66 -19.34
CA ASN A 216 -7.73 15.59 -19.24
C ASN A 216 -7.10 14.31 -18.69
N ARG A 217 -5.92 13.92 -19.18
CA ARG A 217 -5.20 12.75 -18.66
C ARG A 217 -4.76 12.94 -17.21
N THR A 218 -4.27 14.12 -16.84
CA THR A 218 -3.87 14.45 -15.47
C THR A 218 -5.07 14.33 -14.51
N THR A 219 -6.23 14.85 -14.93
CA THR A 219 -7.48 14.77 -14.16
C THR A 219 -7.93 13.33 -13.96
N GLU A 220 -7.84 12.49 -14.99
CA GLU A 220 -8.17 11.07 -14.90
C GLU A 220 -7.27 10.32 -13.90
N VAL A 221 -5.95 10.60 -13.93
CA VAL A 221 -4.98 10.05 -12.98
C VAL A 221 -5.30 10.51 -11.55
N GLY A 222 -5.58 11.80 -11.35
CA GLY A 222 -5.97 12.34 -10.05
C GLY A 222 -7.25 11.71 -9.49
N SER A 223 -8.26 11.48 -10.33
CA SER A 223 -9.50 10.78 -9.95
C SER A 223 -9.23 9.34 -9.50
N THR A 224 -8.34 8.64 -10.22
CA THR A 224 -7.90 7.28 -9.86
C THR A 224 -7.16 7.28 -8.52
N MET A 225 -6.27 8.24 -8.29
CA MET A 225 -5.57 8.39 -7.01
C MET A 225 -6.51 8.68 -5.84
N ASN A 226 -7.53 9.52 -6.03
CA ASN A 226 -8.55 9.78 -5.01
C ASN A 226 -9.37 8.52 -4.67
N THR A 227 -9.70 7.73 -5.70
CA THR A 227 -10.37 6.43 -5.52
C THR A 227 -9.50 5.48 -4.71
N MET A 228 -8.19 5.41 -4.99
CA MET A 228 -7.24 4.60 -4.21
C MET A 228 -7.13 5.04 -2.75
N GLU A 229 -7.14 6.35 -2.47
CA GLU A 229 -7.10 6.86 -1.10
C GLU A 229 -8.37 6.50 -0.32
N THR A 230 -9.52 6.51 -1.01
CA THR A 230 -10.80 6.06 -0.44
C THR A 230 -10.74 4.57 -0.10
N PHE A 231 -10.26 3.72 -1.02
CA PHE A 231 -10.06 2.30 -0.75
C PHE A 231 -9.09 2.04 0.41
N LYS A 232 -7.98 2.79 0.47
CA LYS A 232 -7.01 2.68 1.56
C LYS A 232 -7.64 2.99 2.92
N THR A 233 -8.47 4.04 2.99
CA THR A 233 -9.20 4.43 4.20
C THR A 233 -10.15 3.31 4.64
N ILE A 234 -10.96 2.79 3.72
CA ILE A 234 -11.90 1.68 4.01
C ILE A 234 -11.16 0.44 4.52
N LEU A 235 -10.05 0.05 3.86
CA LEU A 235 -9.25 -1.09 4.29
C LEU A 235 -8.63 -0.88 5.67
N SER A 236 -8.21 0.34 5.99
CA SER A 236 -7.67 0.67 7.31
C SER A 236 -8.74 0.55 8.39
N GLU A 237 -9.96 1.03 8.15
CA GLU A 237 -11.09 0.92 9.08
C GLU A 237 -11.49 -0.55 9.29
N GLN A 238 -11.58 -1.33 8.21
CA GLN A 238 -11.88 -2.77 8.29
C GLN A 238 -10.79 -3.54 9.03
N ASN A 239 -9.51 -3.19 8.84
CA ASN A 239 -8.40 -3.81 9.56
C ASN A 239 -8.54 -3.55 11.07
N VAL A 240 -8.83 -2.31 11.49
CA VAL A 240 -9.08 -1.98 12.90
C VAL A 240 -10.24 -2.80 13.47
N ALA A 241 -11.38 -2.84 12.78
CA ALA A 241 -12.55 -3.59 13.24
C ALA A 241 -12.26 -5.11 13.37
N LEU A 242 -11.51 -5.69 12.42
CA LEU A 242 -11.10 -7.08 12.48
C LEU A 242 -10.09 -7.34 13.61
N GLN A 243 -9.18 -6.41 13.89
CA GLN A 243 -8.27 -6.52 15.03
C GLN A 243 -9.03 -6.47 16.35
N GLU A 244 -10.03 -5.60 16.48
CA GLU A 244 -10.91 -5.54 17.66
C GLU A 244 -11.68 -6.85 17.84
N ASN A 245 -12.33 -7.34 16.79
CA ASN A 245 -13.02 -8.64 16.81
C ASN A 245 -12.07 -9.79 17.19
N ARG A 246 -10.81 -9.76 16.73
CA ARG A 246 -9.81 -10.76 17.10
C ARG A 246 -9.50 -10.68 18.60
N LYS A 247 -9.32 -9.48 19.15
CA LYS A 247 -9.08 -9.27 20.58
C LYS A 247 -10.25 -9.77 21.42
N GLU A 248 -11.49 -9.50 21.03
CA GLU A 248 -12.67 -10.01 21.76
C GLU A 248 -12.72 -11.55 21.82
N ILE A 249 -12.19 -12.22 20.80
CA ILE A 249 -12.13 -13.68 20.72
C ILE A 249 -10.92 -14.24 21.47
N GLU A 250 -9.76 -13.59 21.36
CA GLU A 250 -8.47 -14.13 21.83
C GLU A 250 -8.02 -13.62 23.18
N ASP A 251 -8.36 -12.39 23.57
CA ASP A 251 -7.76 -11.73 24.74
C ASP A 251 -8.47 -12.17 26.01
N VAL A 252 -7.68 -12.40 27.06
CA VAL A 252 -8.18 -12.64 28.41
C VAL A 252 -8.41 -11.30 29.11
N ASP A 253 -9.44 -11.24 29.95
CA ASP A 253 -9.54 -10.16 30.94
C ASP A 253 -8.38 -10.33 31.93
N LEU A 254 -7.35 -9.49 31.79
CA LEU A 254 -6.16 -9.55 32.61
C LEU A 254 -6.46 -9.32 34.10
N ALA A 255 -7.48 -8.53 34.45
CA ALA A 255 -7.83 -8.32 35.86
C ALA A 255 -8.41 -9.60 36.46
N VAL A 256 -9.30 -10.28 35.74
CA VAL A 256 -9.83 -11.59 36.14
C VAL A 256 -8.72 -12.64 36.17
N ALA A 257 -7.89 -12.73 35.14
CA ALA A 257 -6.81 -13.71 35.05
C ALA A 257 -5.76 -13.55 36.17
N ILE A 258 -5.41 -12.30 36.51
CA ILE A 258 -4.50 -12.01 37.64
C ILE A 258 -5.16 -12.41 38.96
N SER A 259 -6.45 -12.10 39.14
CA SER A 259 -7.21 -12.49 40.34
C SER A 259 -7.26 -14.02 40.49
N ASP A 260 -7.57 -14.74 39.42
CA ASP A 260 -7.59 -16.21 39.40
C ASP A 260 -6.22 -16.81 39.71
N LEU A 261 -5.15 -16.26 39.10
CA LEU A 261 -3.78 -16.68 39.38
C LEU A 261 -3.40 -16.45 40.86
N ALA A 262 -3.76 -15.29 41.43
CA ALA A 262 -3.51 -14.99 42.83
C ALA A 262 -4.25 -15.95 43.77
N TYR A 263 -5.52 -16.25 43.45
CA TYR A 263 -6.33 -17.23 44.18
C TYR A 263 -5.74 -18.65 44.13
N ILE A 264 -5.30 -19.10 42.95
CA ILE A 264 -4.67 -20.42 42.77
C ILE A 264 -3.32 -20.48 43.50
N ASN A 265 -2.52 -19.42 43.47
CA ASN A 265 -1.27 -19.34 44.24
C ASN A 265 -1.52 -19.48 45.75
N ALA A 266 -2.47 -18.73 46.29
CA ALA A 266 -2.82 -18.80 47.71
C ALA A 266 -3.33 -20.20 48.10
N THR A 267 -4.16 -20.81 47.25
CA THR A 267 -4.70 -22.16 47.45
C THR A 267 -3.61 -23.23 47.40
N TYR A 268 -2.65 -23.09 46.47
CA TYR A 268 -1.50 -23.98 46.34
C TYR A 268 -0.63 -23.94 47.61
N GLU A 269 -0.28 -22.74 48.10
CA GLU A 269 0.49 -22.56 49.34
C GLU A 269 -0.22 -23.12 50.57
N ALA A 270 -1.53 -22.87 50.69
CA ALA A 270 -2.35 -23.40 51.79
C ALA A 270 -2.40 -24.93 51.76
N THR A 271 -2.58 -25.53 50.56
CA THR A 271 -2.60 -26.98 50.38
C THR A 271 -1.25 -27.60 50.72
N LEU A 272 -0.14 -27.02 50.26
CA LEU A 272 1.21 -27.47 50.63
C LEU A 272 1.41 -27.49 52.15
N LYS A 273 0.96 -26.44 52.85
CA LYS A 273 1.04 -26.36 54.31
C LYS A 273 0.20 -27.44 54.98
N ALA A 274 -1.03 -27.68 54.51
CA ALA A 274 -1.90 -28.74 55.01
C ALA A 274 -1.27 -30.14 54.85
N VAL A 275 -0.74 -30.44 53.66
CA VAL A 275 -0.03 -31.71 53.38
C VAL A 275 1.20 -31.87 54.28
N SER A 276 1.97 -30.80 54.47
CA SER A 276 3.15 -30.82 55.36
C SER A 276 2.77 -31.12 56.81
N THR A 277 1.59 -30.67 57.25
CA THR A 277 1.06 -30.90 58.59
C THR A 277 0.57 -32.33 58.75
N MET A 278 -0.25 -32.82 57.82
CA MET A 278 -0.75 -34.22 57.83
C MET A 278 0.38 -35.25 57.77
N SER A 279 1.45 -34.94 57.03
CA SER A 279 2.64 -35.81 56.95
C SER A 279 3.41 -35.88 58.27
N LYS A 280 3.43 -34.78 59.05
CA LYS A 280 4.09 -34.72 60.37
C LYS A 280 3.29 -35.46 61.45
N THR A 281 1.96 -35.37 61.45
CA THR A 281 1.10 -36.00 62.46
C THR A 281 0.97 -37.53 62.30
N SER A 282 1.13 -38.07 61.08
CA SER A 282 0.79 -39.48 60.81
C SER A 282 1.88 -40.52 61.10
N ILE A 283 3.11 -40.10 61.42
CA ILE A 283 4.24 -41.02 61.70
C ILE A 283 4.75 -40.89 63.14
N LEU A 284 4.65 -39.73 63.78
CA LEU A 284 5.26 -39.48 65.10
C LEU A 284 4.27 -39.54 66.29
N ASP A 285 2.96 -39.44 66.07
CA ASP A 285 1.97 -39.52 67.17
C ASP A 285 1.53 -40.96 67.49
N TYR A 286 2.08 -41.98 66.82
CA TYR A 286 1.73 -43.39 67.03
C TYR A 286 2.95 -44.32 67.19
N MET A 287 4.11 -43.75 67.51
CA MET A 287 5.26 -44.47 68.08
C MET A 287 5.36 -44.12 69.56
#